data_AF-A0A7C4VW09-F1
#
_entry.id   AF-A0A7C4VW09-F1
#
_cell.length_a   1.000
_cell.length_b   1.000
_cell.length_c   1.000
_cell.angle_alpha   90.00
_cell.angle_beta   90.00
_cell.angle_gamma   90.00
#
_symmetry.space_group_name_H-M   'P 1'
#
loop_
_entity.id
_entity.type
_entity.pdbx_description
1 polymer ?
#
loop_
_entity_poly.entity_id
_entity_poly.type
_entity_poly.pdbx_seq_one_letter_code
_entity_poly.pdbx_strand_id
1 'polypeptide(L)' 'MLQDIGRKRLPPRRLRSNPRVVKRKMSNFKLKWAEHRAWPQPTSRSFQEAIEVKLSSQS' A
#
# COMPACT_ATOMS: atom_id res chain seq x y z
N MET A 1 -23.39 1.10 -15.69
CA MET A 1 -22.77 1.59 -14.44
C MET A 1 -21.73 0.63 -13.88
N LEU A 2 -22.06 -0.61 -13.44
CA LEU A 2 -21.04 -1.55 -12.92
C LEU A 2 -20.03 -2.00 -14.01
N GLN A 3 -20.53 -2.16 -15.24
CA GLN A 3 -19.73 -2.49 -16.43
C GLN A 3 -18.69 -1.41 -16.77
N ASP A 4 -19.03 -0.13 -16.53
CA ASP A 4 -18.14 1.01 -16.81
C ASP A 4 -16.97 1.07 -15.82
N ILE A 5 -17.20 0.68 -14.57
CA ILE A 5 -16.18 0.66 -13.51
C ILE A 5 -15.13 -0.43 -13.77
N GLY A 6 -15.54 -1.58 -14.32
CA GLY A 6 -14.64 -2.69 -14.66
C GLY A 6 -13.89 -2.53 -15.99
N ARG A 7 -14.22 -1.52 -16.80
CA ARG A 7 -13.75 -1.37 -18.18
C ARG A 7 -12.23 -1.20 -18.30
N LYS A 8 -11.57 -0.70 -17.25
CA LYS A 8 -10.11 -0.56 -17.18
C LYS A 8 -9.59 -1.17 -15.90
N ARG A 9 -8.59 -2.06 -16.02
CA ARG A 9 -7.86 -2.55 -14.86
C ARG A 9 -7.04 -1.42 -14.25
N LEU A 10 -7.16 -1.24 -12.95
CA LEU A 10 -6.27 -0.35 -12.21
C LEU A 10 -4.84 -0.90 -12.29
N PRO A 11 -3.83 -0.02 -12.37
CA PRO A 11 -2.44 -0.46 -12.33
C PRO A 11 -2.14 -1.17 -11.00
N PRO A 12 -1.13 -2.06 -10.97
CA PRO A 12 -0.69 -2.70 -9.74
C PRO A 12 -0.46 -1.67 -8.64
N ARG A 13 -0.92 -1.99 -7.43
CA ARG A 13 -0.73 -1.12 -6.27
C ARG A 13 0.76 -0.98 -5.98
N ARG A 14 1.24 0.26 -5.94
CA ARG A 14 2.62 0.55 -5.53
C ARG A 14 2.83 0.17 -4.07
N LEU A 15 4.00 -0.40 -3.79
CA LEU A 15 4.48 -0.60 -2.44
C LEU A 15 4.49 0.74 -1.68
N ARG A 16 4.20 0.66 -0.39
CA ARG A 16 4.19 1.82 0.50
C ARG A 16 5.41 1.68 1.41
N SER A 17 6.13 2.77 1.61
CA SER A 17 7.24 2.81 2.57
C SER A 17 6.75 2.58 4.01
N ASN A 18 5.50 2.95 4.32
CA ASN A 18 4.89 2.78 5.63
C ASN A 18 3.69 1.82 5.56
N PRO A 19 3.60 0.81 6.45
CA PRO A 19 2.43 -0.04 6.52
C PRO A 19 1.19 0.75 6.95
N ARG A 20 -0.01 0.33 6.50
CA ARG A 20 -1.29 1.03 6.78
C ARG A 20 -1.65 1.08 8.27
N VAL A 21 -0.97 0.28 9.09
CA VAL A 21 -1.09 0.25 10.55
C VAL A 21 0.24 0.70 11.15
N VAL A 22 0.44 2.01 11.22
CA VAL A 22 1.32 2.65 12.20
C VAL A 22 0.61 3.89 12.69
N LYS A 23 -0.28 3.73 13.67
CA LYS A 23 -0.68 4.84 14.53
C LYS A 23 0.08 4.67 15.83
N ARG A 24 1.04 5.56 16.08
CA ARG A 24 1.27 6.23 17.37
C ARG A 24 2.32 7.34 17.19
N LYS A 25 1.87 8.56 17.50
CA LYS A 25 2.63 9.76 17.91
C LYS A 25 4.07 9.88 17.37
N MET A 26 4.23 10.43 16.18
CA MET A 26 5.51 11.04 15.75
C MET A 26 5.23 12.49 15.39
N SER A 27 5.28 13.38 16.39
CA SER A 27 4.95 14.81 16.21
C SER A 27 5.98 15.59 15.39
N ASN A 28 7.08 14.97 14.94
CA ASN A 28 8.10 15.62 14.10
C ASN A 28 8.38 14.87 12.79
N PHE A 29 7.47 14.00 12.34
CA PHE A 29 7.64 13.37 11.03
C PHE A 29 7.38 14.39 9.93
N LYS A 30 8.45 14.88 9.30
CA LYS A 30 8.41 15.89 8.23
C LYS A 30 7.77 15.31 6.97
N LEU A 31 6.44 15.33 6.92
CA LEU A 31 5.60 14.61 5.94
C LEU A 31 5.94 14.83 4.45
N LYS A 32 6.56 15.95 4.06
CA LYS A 32 6.68 16.38 2.65
C LYS A 32 7.99 17.12 2.33
N TRP A 33 9.15 16.55 2.67
CA TRP A 33 10.45 17.13 2.27
C TRP A 33 10.92 16.59 0.92
N ALA A 34 11.78 17.35 0.24
CA ALA A 34 12.31 16.99 -1.08
C ALA A 34 13.07 15.64 -1.06
N GLU A 35 13.80 15.38 0.02
CA GLU A 35 14.53 14.13 0.29
C GLU A 35 13.61 12.90 0.32
N HIS A 36 12.36 13.06 0.77
CA HIS A 36 11.37 11.97 0.81
C HIS A 36 10.83 11.59 -0.57
N ARG A 37 11.13 12.36 -1.63
CA ARG A 37 10.79 11.97 -3.02
C ARG A 37 11.62 10.78 -3.51
N ALA A 38 12.83 10.62 -2.98
CA ALA A 38 13.75 9.55 -3.35
C ALA A 38 13.78 8.39 -2.34
N TRP A 39 12.75 8.27 -1.49
CA TRP A 39 12.74 7.25 -0.45
C TRP A 39 12.81 5.84 -1.06
N PRO A 40 13.74 4.97 -0.62
CA PRO A 40 13.90 3.64 -1.18
C PRO A 40 12.61 2.83 -0.96
N GLN A 41 12.08 2.27 -2.02
CA GLN A 41 10.92 1.38 -1.92
C GLN A 41 11.36 0.04 -1.32
N PRO A 42 10.52 -0.61 -0.50
CA PRO A 42 10.78 -1.97 -0.06
C PRO A 42 10.96 -2.88 -1.28
N THR A 43 12.08 -3.60 -1.37
CA THR A 43 12.38 -4.55 -2.47
C THR A 43 12.22 -6.01 -2.06
N SER A 44 11.95 -6.28 -0.78
CA SER A 44 12.01 -7.63 -0.21
C SER A 44 10.93 -8.58 -0.72
N ARG A 45 9.73 -8.07 -1.07
CA ARG A 45 8.60 -8.85 -1.61
C ARG A 45 7.72 -8.00 -2.51
N SER A 46 7.08 -8.62 -3.50
CA SER A 46 6.08 -7.96 -4.33
C SER A 46 4.84 -7.59 -3.49
N PHE A 47 4.06 -6.60 -3.92
CA PHE A 47 2.83 -6.22 -3.21
C PHE A 47 1.87 -7.41 -3.08
N GLN A 48 1.84 -8.30 -4.07
CA GLN A 48 0.94 -9.46 -4.10
C GLN A 48 1.35 -10.51 -3.07
N GLU A 49 2.66 -10.76 -2.91
CA GLU A 49 3.21 -11.69 -1.91
C GLU A 49 2.98 -11.22 -0.47
N ALA A 50 2.84 -9.91 -0.25
CA ALA A 50 2.60 -9.32 1.05
C ALA A 50 1.12 -9.39 1.49
N ILE A 51 0.20 -9.80 0.62
CA ILE A 51 -1.22 -9.90 0.95
C ILE A 51 -1.48 -11.23 1.65
N GLU A 52 -1.67 -11.18 2.97
CA GLU A 52 -2.23 -12.30 3.72
C GLU A 52 -3.75 -12.34 3.52
N VAL A 53 -4.22 -13.23 2.63
CA VAL A 53 -5.65 -13.49 2.47
C VAL A 53 -6.08 -14.47 3.55
N LYS A 54 -6.79 -14.00 4.57
CA LYS A 54 -7.50 -14.88 5.49
C LYS A 54 -8.66 -15.51 4.73
N LEU A 55 -8.58 -16.82 4.48
CA LEU A 55 -9.74 -17.60 4.07
C LEU A 55 -10.74 -17.51 5.22
N SER A 56 -11.80 -16.73 5.04
CA SER A 56 -12.95 -16.81 5.92
C SER A 56 -13.51 -18.23 5.77
N SER A 57 -13.28 -19.07 6.76
CA SER A 57 -13.97 -20.34 6.95
C SER A 57 -15.47 -20.04 6.93
N GLN A 58 -16.12 -20.29 5.81
CA GLN A 58 -17.57 -20.25 5.71
C GLN A 58 -18.12 -21.42 6.54
N SER A 59 -19.07 -21.07 7.40
CA SER A 59 -19.88 -21.99 8.22
C SER A 59 -20.88 -22.76 7.37
#